data_AF-A0A1C6GW47-F1
#
_entry.id   AF-A0A1C6GW47-F1
#
_cell.length_a   1.000
_cell.length_b   1.000
_cell.length_c   1.000
_cell.angle_alpha   90.00
_cell.angle_beta   90.00
_cell.angle_gamma   90.00
#
_symmetry.space_group_name_H-M   'P 1'
#
loop_
_entity.id
_entity.type
_entity.pdbx_description
1 polymer ?
#
loop_
_entity_poly.entity_id
_entity_poly.type
_entity_poly.pdbx_seq_one_letter_code
_entity_poly.pdbx_strand_id
1 'polypeptide(L)' 'MLYEIHMIKNYPPTNLNRDDTGVPKICMFGGAQFPSHYECEPE' A
#
# COMPACT_ATOMS: atom_id res chain seq x y z
N MET A 1 11.49 25.82 1.67
CA MET A 1 10.69 25.25 2.78
C MET A 1 10.11 23.94 2.29
N LEU A 2 10.23 22.87 3.07
CA LEU A 2 9.69 21.53 2.77
C LEU A 2 8.52 21.27 3.71
N TYR A 3 7.46 20.66 3.17
CA TYR A 3 6.28 20.22 3.92
C TYR A 3 6.10 18.73 3.68
N GLU A 4 5.96 17.98 4.75
CA GLU A 4 5.71 16.53 4.73
C GLU A 4 4.29 16.28 5.25
N ILE A 5 3.56 15.41 4.56
CA ILE A 5 2.16 15.09 4.87
C ILE A 5 2.04 13.58 4.99
N HIS A 6 1.61 13.11 6.15
CA HIS A 6 1.39 11.69 6.45
C HIS A 6 -0.11 11.43 6.66
N MET A 7 -0.64 10.32 6.15
CA MET A 7 -2.06 10.03 6.25
C MET A 7 -2.36 8.53 6.36
N ILE A 8 -3.06 8.15 7.43
CA ILE A 8 -3.55 6.79 7.62
C ILE A 8 -5.00 6.71 7.13
N LYS A 9 -5.28 5.76 6.22
CA LYS A 9 -6.63 5.51 5.69
C LYS A 9 -7.02 4.05 5.87
N ASN A 10 -8.30 3.82 6.14
CA ASN A 10 -8.90 2.49 6.14
C ASN A 10 -9.89 2.38 4.97
N TYR A 11 -9.75 1.34 4.16
CA TYR A 11 -10.64 1.03 3.04
C TYR A 11 -11.41 -0.26 3.34
N PRO A 12 -12.70 -0.36 2.95
CA PRO A 12 -13.39 -1.64 2.97
C PRO A 12 -12.72 -2.64 2.01
N PRO A 13 -13.02 -3.95 2.10
CA PRO A 13 -12.44 -4.98 1.22
C PRO A 13 -12.65 -4.65 -0.26
N THR A 14 -11.61 -4.10 -0.89
CA THR A 14 -11.67 -3.54 -2.24
C THR A 14 -10.37 -3.80 -2.98
N ASN A 15 -10.46 -3.95 -4.30
CA ASN A 15 -9.31 -4.22 -5.16
C ASN A 15 -8.89 -2.93 -5.89
N LEU A 16 -8.35 -1.97 -5.12
CA LEU A 16 -8.10 -0.59 -5.55
C LEU A 16 -6.93 -0.44 -6.54
N ASN A 17 -5.93 -1.33 -6.48
CA ASN A 17 -4.75 -1.29 -7.33
C ASN A 17 -4.37 -2.71 -7.76
N ARG A 18 -4.52 -3.02 -9.04
CA ARG A 18 -4.38 -4.37 -9.61
C ARG A 18 -3.08 -4.53 -10.39
N ASP A 19 -2.56 -5.75 -10.43
CA ASP A 19 -1.53 -6.17 -11.38
C ASP A 19 -2.12 -6.65 -12.71
N ASP A 20 -1.26 -7.11 -13.61
CA ASP A 20 -1.65 -7.56 -14.96
C ASP A 20 -2.55 -8.82 -14.96
N THR A 21 -2.64 -9.53 -13.83
CA THR A 21 -3.51 -10.69 -13.64
C THR A 21 -4.83 -10.34 -12.93
N GLY A 22 -4.99 -9.07 -12.51
CA GLY A 22 -6.20 -8.55 -11.89
C GLY A 22 -6.26 -8.74 -10.37
N VAL A 23 -5.24 -9.31 -9.73
CA VAL A 23 -5.15 -9.37 -8.26
C VAL A 23 -4.59 -8.07 -7.67
N PRO A 24 -4.91 -7.77 -6.40
CA PRO A 24 -4.33 -6.61 -5.73
C PRO A 24 -2.81 -6.69 -5.71
N LYS A 25 -2.13 -5.59 -6.07
CA LYS A 25 -0.69 -5.48 -5.87
C LYS A 25 -0.35 -5.61 -4.39
N ILE A 26 0.77 -6.26 -4.10
CA ILE A 26 1.29 -6.48 -2.75
C ILE A 26 2.68 -5.87 -2.59
N CYS A 27 3.08 -5.64 -1.35
CA CYS A 27 4.43 -5.27 -0.95
C CYS A 27 4.86 -6.10 0.26
N MET A 28 6.17 -6.17 0.49
CA MET A 28 6.75 -6.76 1.70
C MET A 28 7.15 -5.63 2.64
N PHE A 29 6.74 -5.71 3.91
CA PHE A 29 7.18 -4.79 4.95
C PHE A 29 7.34 -5.55 6.27
N GLY A 30 8.49 -5.42 6.92
CA GLY A 30 8.79 -6.13 8.18
C GLY A 30 8.64 -7.66 8.11
N GLY A 31 8.83 -8.26 6.92
CA GLY A 31 8.64 -9.70 6.70
C GLY A 31 7.18 -10.15 6.49
N ALA A 32 6.21 -9.23 6.51
CA ALA A 32 4.80 -9.50 6.23
C ALA A 32 4.37 -8.93 4.87
N GLN A 33 3.35 -9.54 4.27
CA GLN A 33 2.75 -9.07 3.01
C GLN A 33 1.61 -8.09 3.30
N PHE A 34 1.68 -6.90 2.72
CA PHE A 34 0.63 -5.90 2.78
C PHE A 34 0.14 -5.56 1.36
N PRO A 35 -1.13 -5.18 1.18
CA PRO A 35 -1.59 -4.59 -0.07
C PRO A 35 -0.79 -3.32 -0.41
N SER A 36 -0.44 -3.11 -1.68
CA SER A 36 0.47 -2.02 -2.08
C SER A 36 -0.15 -0.61 -1.96
N HIS A 37 -1.41 -0.51 -1.55
CA HIS A 37 -2.07 0.77 -1.24
C HIS A 37 -1.86 1.18 0.23
N TYR A 38 -1.22 0.33 1.03
CA TYR A 38 -0.60 0.74 2.29
C TYR A 38 0.77 1.35 1.99
N GLU A 39 1.21 2.27 2.85
CA GLU A 39 2.54 2.86 2.77
C GLU A 39 3.57 1.74 3.00
N CYS A 40 4.19 1.28 1.91
CA CYS A 40 5.33 0.40 1.96
C CYS A 40 6.55 1.28 1.76
N GLU A 41 6.86 2.07 2.79
CA GLU A 41 8.14 2.77 2.87
C GLU A 41 9.24 1.70 2.97
N PRO A 42 10.21 1.68 2.05
CA PRO A 42 11.39 0.86 2.22
C PRO A 42 12.27 1.51 3.29
N GLU A 43 12.66 0.74 4.30
CA GLU A 43 14.10 0.68 4.58
C GLU A 43 14.74 -0.20 3.50
#